data_AF-A0A438GZI8-F1
#
_entry.id   AF-A0A438GZI8-F1
#
_cell.length_a   1.000
_cell.length_b   1.000
_cell.length_c   1.000
_cell.angle_alpha   90.00
_cell.angle_beta   90.00
_cell.angle_gamma   90.00
#
_symmetry.space_group_name_H-M   'P 1'
#
loop_
_entity.id
_entity.type
_entity.pdbx_description
1 polymer ?
#
loop_
_entity_poly.entity_id
_entity_poly.type
_entity_poly.pdbx_seq_one_letter_code
_entity_poly.pdbx_strand_id
1 'polypeptide(L)'
;MEFLSSIVGLIPCFYDHTSKHTVYIRDLKQNLQALRKEMAELNNLYEDVKARVEGAEQRQMMRRKEVGGWICEVEVMVTEVQEILQKGDQEIQKRCLGCCPRNCWSSYKIGKAVSEKLVAVSGQIGKGHFDVVPRC
;
A
#
# COMPACT_ATOMS: atom_id res chain seq x y z
N MET A 1 -22.86 41.01 32.27
CA MET A 1 -22.97 39.60 32.70
C MET A 1 -23.67 38.84 31.56
N GLU A 2 -23.11 38.80 30.36
CA GLU A 2 -22.06 37.87 29.88
C GLU A 2 -22.40 36.39 30.12
N PHE A 3 -23.29 35.80 29.32
CA PHE A 3 -23.41 34.33 29.22
C PHE A 3 -23.68 33.78 27.81
N LEU A 4 -23.70 34.61 26.76
CA LEU A 4 -23.95 34.14 25.39
C LEU A 4 -22.90 34.63 24.36
N SER A 5 -21.71 35.05 24.82
CA SER A 5 -20.59 35.41 23.95
C SER A 5 -19.60 34.25 23.71
N SER A 6 -19.66 33.17 24.51
CA SER A 6 -18.67 32.07 24.44
C SER A 6 -18.95 30.97 23.41
N ILE A 7 -20.15 30.90 22.82
CA ILE A 7 -20.49 29.81 21.88
C ILE A 7 -20.19 30.20 20.43
N VAL A 8 -20.04 31.51 20.13
CA VAL A 8 -19.66 32.00 18.80
C VAL A 8 -18.18 31.75 18.48
N GLY A 9 -17.35 31.48 19.50
CA GLY A 9 -15.95 31.04 19.35
C GLY A 9 -15.76 29.53 19.23
N LEU A 10 -16.83 28.73 19.35
CA LEU A 10 -16.81 27.26 19.35
C LEU A 10 -17.47 26.65 18.12
N ILE A 11 -17.36 27.31 16.97
CA ILE A 11 -17.51 26.64 15.67
C ILE A 11 -16.13 26.58 15.01
N PRO A 12 -15.25 25.63 15.40
CA PRO A 12 -14.08 25.33 14.61
C PRO A 12 -14.55 24.75 13.26
N CYS A 13 -14.34 25.52 12.18
CA CYS A 13 -14.03 24.99 10.84
C CYS A 13 -15.04 24.03 10.17
N PHE A 14 -16.30 23.96 10.57
CA PHE A 14 -17.33 23.24 9.82
C PHE A 14 -18.10 24.23 8.94
N TYR A 15 -18.36 23.83 7.69
CA TYR A 15 -18.83 24.64 6.54
C TYR A 15 -17.69 25.43 5.91
N ASP A 16 -16.88 24.89 4.99
CA ASP A 16 -17.28 24.50 3.63
C ASP A 16 -16.26 23.53 2.97
N HIS A 17 -15.36 22.92 3.77
CA HIS A 17 -14.24 22.09 3.31
C HIS A 17 -14.46 20.57 3.49
N THR A 18 -15.65 20.16 3.92
CA THR A 18 -15.93 18.78 4.37
C THR A 18 -16.10 17.77 3.21
N SER A 19 -16.61 18.18 2.05
CA SER A 19 -16.89 17.25 0.93
C SER A 19 -15.60 16.74 0.25
N LYS A 20 -14.68 17.63 -0.12
CA LYS A 20 -13.40 17.24 -0.73
C LYS A 20 -12.51 16.43 0.23
N HIS A 21 -12.54 16.79 1.51
CA HIS A 21 -11.78 16.10 2.54
C HIS A 21 -12.29 14.67 2.80
N THR A 22 -13.61 14.48 2.85
CA THR A 22 -14.23 13.16 3.04
C THR A 22 -14.01 12.26 1.83
N VAL A 23 -14.10 12.79 0.61
CA VAL A 23 -13.78 12.06 -0.62
C VAL A 23 -12.32 11.60 -0.61
N TYR A 24 -11.37 12.49 -0.33
CA TYR A 24 -9.95 12.12 -0.27
C TYR A 24 -9.66 10.99 0.72
N ILE A 25 -10.20 11.06 1.94
CA ILE A 25 -9.99 10.01 2.96
C ILE A 25 -10.58 8.68 2.49
N ARG A 26 -11.77 8.70 1.88
CA ARG A 26 -12.40 7.50 1.34
C ARG A 26 -11.54 6.89 0.24
N ASP A 27 -11.07 7.70 -0.69
CA ASP A 27 -10.28 7.24 -1.83
C ASP A 27 -8.92 6.69 -1.36
N LEU A 28 -8.26 7.34 -0.38
CA LEU A 28 -7.05 6.81 0.24
C LEU A 28 -7.30 5.47 0.95
N LYS A 29 -8.41 5.33 1.70
CA LYS A 29 -8.80 4.06 2.32
C LYS A 29 -8.99 2.96 1.28
N GLN A 30 -9.69 3.25 0.19
CA GLN A 30 -9.92 2.30 -0.90
C GLN A 30 -8.60 1.87 -1.55
N ASN A 31 -7.71 2.81 -1.83
CA ASN A 31 -6.40 2.50 -2.43
C ASN A 31 -5.52 1.65 -1.49
N LEU A 32 -5.53 1.94 -0.19
CA LEU A 32 -4.81 1.11 0.80
C LEU A 32 -5.42 -0.29 0.93
N GLN A 33 -6.74 -0.43 0.80
CA GLN A 33 -7.40 -1.74 0.78
C GLN A 33 -7.05 -2.53 -0.48
N ALA A 34 -7.05 -1.88 -1.65
CA ALA A 34 -6.60 -2.48 -2.90
C ALA A 34 -5.14 -2.94 -2.80
N LEU A 35 -4.26 -2.10 -2.24
CA LEU A 35 -2.84 -2.44 -2.09
C LEU A 35 -2.63 -3.65 -1.18
N ARG A 36 -3.39 -3.77 -0.08
CA ARG A 36 -3.37 -4.96 0.78
C ARG A 36 -3.80 -6.21 0.03
N LYS A 37 -4.85 -6.11 -0.80
CA LYS A 37 -5.37 -7.24 -1.56
C LYS A 37 -4.37 -7.71 -2.61
N GLU A 38 -3.85 -6.80 -3.42
CA GLU A 38 -2.84 -7.15 -4.43
C GLU A 38 -1.56 -7.70 -3.80
N MET A 39 -1.14 -7.14 -2.66
CA MET A 39 0.03 -7.66 -1.95
C MET A 39 -0.20 -9.09 -1.43
N ALA A 40 -1.41 -9.41 -0.96
CA ALA A 40 -1.74 -10.77 -0.54
C ALA A 40 -1.72 -11.74 -1.73
N GLU A 41 -2.19 -11.31 -2.90
CA GLU A 41 -2.12 -12.09 -4.13
C GLU A 41 -0.68 -12.33 -4.58
N LEU A 42 0.16 -11.29 -4.59
CA LEU A 42 1.59 -11.41 -4.90
C LEU A 42 2.30 -12.34 -3.91
N ASN A 43 1.96 -12.28 -2.62
CA ASN A 43 2.55 -13.16 -1.61
C ASN A 43 2.19 -14.63 -1.86
N ASN A 44 0.94 -14.93 -2.22
CA ASN A 44 0.56 -16.31 -2.58
C ASN A 44 1.36 -16.81 -3.79
N LEU A 45 1.52 -15.97 -4.81
CA LEU A 45 2.32 -16.32 -5.99
C LEU A 45 3.80 -16.51 -5.65
N TYR A 46 4.34 -15.68 -4.76
CA TYR A 46 5.71 -15.81 -4.25
C TYR A 46 5.92 -17.16 -3.56
N GLU A 47 5.02 -17.56 -2.66
CA GLU A 47 5.12 -18.85 -1.98
C GLU A 47 5.03 -20.02 -2.96
N ASP A 48 4.13 -19.96 -3.95
CA ASP A 48 4.01 -20.98 -4.99
C ASP A 48 5.29 -21.11 -5.83
N VAL A 49 5.86 -19.98 -6.27
CA VAL A 49 7.11 -19.95 -7.04
C VAL A 49 8.27 -20.49 -6.21
N LYS A 50 8.37 -20.06 -4.95
CA LYS A 50 9.42 -20.49 -4.03
C LYS A 50 9.37 -21.99 -3.78
N ALA A 51 8.19 -22.55 -3.50
CA ALA A 51 8.02 -23.99 -3.31
C ALA A 51 8.43 -24.80 -4.56
N ARG A 52 8.09 -24.31 -5.76
CA ARG A 52 8.51 -24.96 -7.03
C ARG A 52 10.03 -24.93 -7.21
N VAL A 53 10.64 -23.79 -6.91
CA VAL A 53 12.09 -23.60 -6.99
C VAL A 53 12.81 -24.53 -6.01
N GLU A 54 12.38 -24.56 -4.75
CA GLU A 54 12.94 -25.44 -3.72
C GLU A 54 12.82 -26.92 -4.14
N GLY A 55 11.66 -27.34 -4.65
CA GLY A 55 11.45 -28.69 -5.16
C GLY A 55 12.27 -29.04 -6.41
N ALA A 56 12.67 -28.07 -7.22
CA ALA A 56 13.57 -28.27 -8.36
C ALA A 56 15.04 -28.34 -7.92
N GLU A 57 15.46 -27.45 -7.02
CA GLU A 57 16.81 -27.43 -6.44
C GLU A 57 17.11 -28.70 -5.65
N GLN A 58 16.12 -29.27 -4.94
CA GLN A 58 16.23 -30.59 -4.31
C GLN A 58 16.52 -31.71 -5.31
N ARG A 59 16.10 -31.57 -6.57
CA ARG A 59 16.41 -32.50 -7.67
C ARG A 59 17.70 -32.13 -8.41
N GLN A 60 18.53 -31.27 -7.81
CA GLN A 60 19.78 -30.75 -8.37
C GLN A 60 19.60 -29.94 -9.66
N MET A 61 18.38 -29.42 -9.91
CA MET A 61 18.14 -28.51 -11.03
C MET A 61 18.53 -27.09 -10.65
N MET A 62 19.09 -26.35 -11.62
CA MET A 62 19.51 -24.97 -11.40
C MET A 62 18.33 -24.01 -11.57
N ARG A 63 18.09 -23.18 -10.56
CA ARG A 63 17.15 -22.06 -10.64
C ARG A 63 17.56 -21.09 -11.75
N ARG A 64 16.59 -20.65 -12.54
CA ARG A 64 16.82 -19.61 -13.54
C ARG A 64 17.09 -18.27 -12.87
N LYS A 65 18.02 -17.50 -13.45
CA LYS A 65 18.39 -16.16 -12.94
C LYS A 65 17.19 -15.20 -12.88
N GLU A 66 16.30 -15.27 -13.87
CA GLU A 66 15.07 -14.44 -13.90
C GLU A 66 14.15 -14.69 -12.70
N VAL A 67 14.00 -15.95 -12.29
CA VAL A 67 13.20 -16.35 -11.13
C VAL A 67 13.85 -15.88 -9.84
N GLY A 68 15.17 -16.04 -9.73
CA GLY A 68 15.93 -15.52 -8.58
C GLY A 68 15.81 -13.99 -8.45
N GLY A 69 15.92 -13.26 -9.56
CA GLY A 69 15.74 -11.80 -9.57
C GLY A 69 14.34 -11.38 -9.14
N TRP A 70 13.31 -12.06 -9.65
CA TRP A 70 11.91 -11.78 -9.28
C TRP A 70 11.65 -12.02 -7.79
N ILE A 71 12.13 -13.13 -7.22
CA ILE A 71 12.03 -13.43 -5.78
C ILE A 71 12.63 -12.28 -4.95
N CYS A 72 13.84 -11.83 -5.29
CA CYS A 72 14.49 -10.72 -4.58
C CYS A 72 13.72 -9.40 -4.73
N GLU A 73 13.18 -9.10 -5.92
CA GLU A 73 12.35 -7.92 -6.14
C GLU A 73 11.08 -7.94 -5.28
N VAL A 74 10.43 -9.10 -5.14
CA VAL A 74 9.24 -9.25 -4.28
C VAL A 74 9.58 -9.07 -2.81
N GLU A 75 10.69 -9.63 -2.32
CA GLU A 75 11.13 -9.47 -0.93
C GLU A 75 11.39 -8.00 -0.55
N VAL A 76 12.00 -7.23 -1.46
CA VAL A 76 12.16 -5.78 -1.28
C VAL A 76 10.79 -5.09 -1.28
N MET A 77 9.91 -5.46 -2.21
CA MET A 77 8.58 -4.87 -2.35
C MET A 77 7.70 -5.07 -1.11
N VAL A 78 7.79 -6.23 -0.44
CA VAL A 78 7.09 -6.49 0.84
C VAL A 78 7.40 -5.40 1.86
N THR A 79 8.68 -5.06 2.02
CA THR A 79 9.13 -4.08 3.00
C THR A 79 8.60 -2.69 2.67
N GLU A 80 8.68 -2.29 1.40
CA GLU A 80 8.20 -0.99 0.94
C GLU A 80 6.67 -0.85 1.07
N VAL A 81 5.91 -1.90 0.73
CA VAL A 81 4.45 -1.91 0.87
C VAL A 81 4.05 -1.81 2.33
N GLN A 82 4.73 -2.53 3.22
CA GLN A 82 4.45 -2.46 4.66
C GLN A 82 4.64 -1.04 5.20
N GLU A 83 5.71 -0.34 4.82
CA GLU A 83 5.92 1.05 5.21
C GLU A 83 4.81 1.98 4.68
N ILE A 84 4.39 1.80 3.43
CA ILE A 84 3.34 2.62 2.80
C ILE A 84 2.01 2.40 3.53
N LEU A 85 1.66 1.16 3.84
CA LEU A 85 0.44 0.81 4.57
C LEU A 85 0.44 1.45 5.97
N GLN A 86 1.56 1.35 6.70
CA GLN A 86 1.68 1.95 8.03
C GLN A 86 1.54 3.47 7.98
N LYS A 87 2.23 4.14 7.04
CA LYS A 87 2.14 5.61 6.86
C LYS A 87 0.71 6.03 6.44
N GLY A 88 0.07 5.26 5.58
CA GLY A 88 -1.30 5.49 5.13
C GLY A 88 -2.34 5.39 6.25
N ASP A 89 -2.24 4.35 7.10
CA ASP A 89 -3.13 4.16 8.24
C ASP A 89 -2.98 5.28 9.28
N GLN A 90 -1.73 5.69 9.56
CA GLN A 90 -1.45 6.84 10.43
C GLN A 90 -2.06 8.13 9.89
N GLU A 91 -1.99 8.35 8.58
CA GLU A 91 -2.55 9.53 7.93
C GLU A 91 -4.09 9.56 8.03
N ILE A 92 -4.74 8.41 7.84
CA ILE A 92 -6.18 8.27 8.06
C ILE A 92 -6.55 8.56 9.51
N GLN A 93 -5.82 7.98 10.47
CA GLN A 93 -6.09 8.16 11.90
C GLN A 93 -5.95 9.64 12.32
N LYS A 94 -4.89 10.32 11.88
CA LYS A 94 -4.67 11.75 12.17
C LYS A 94 -5.82 12.62 11.67
N ARG A 95 -6.35 12.33 10.48
CA ARG A 95 -7.43 13.09 9.85
C ARG A 95 -8.82 12.79 10.43
N CYS A 96 -9.05 11.58 10.95
CA CYS A 96 -10.30 11.22 11.63
C CYS A 96 -10.45 11.88 13.01
N LEU A 97 -9.35 12.31 13.66
CA LEU A 97 -9.36 12.92 14.99
C LEU A 97 -9.60 14.44 15.01
N GLY A 98 -10.00 15.05 13.88
CA GLY A 98 -10.48 16.44 13.83
C GLY A 98 -9.42 17.53 14.08
N CYS A 99 -8.14 17.17 14.20
CA CYS A 99 -7.07 18.16 14.29
C CYS A 99 -6.79 18.71 12.88
N CYS A 100 -6.70 20.06 12.76
CA CYS A 100 -6.41 20.79 11.51
C CYS A 100 -5.43 20.04 10.60
N PRO A 101 -5.56 20.14 9.25
CA PRO A 101 -4.78 19.33 8.33
C PRO A 101 -3.29 19.64 8.49
N ARG A 102 -2.60 18.85 9.33
CA ARG A 102 -1.17 18.92 9.48
C ARG A 102 -0.59 18.29 8.22
N ASN A 103 -0.34 19.18 7.25
CA ASN A 103 0.49 18.99 6.08
C ASN A 103 -0.19 18.27 4.88
N CYS A 104 -1.01 19.01 4.12
CA CYS A 104 -1.63 18.54 2.86
C CYS A 104 -0.61 17.90 1.89
N TRP A 105 0.63 18.38 1.93
CA TRP A 105 1.76 17.88 1.15
C TRP A 105 2.20 16.45 1.54
N SER A 106 2.21 16.09 2.83
CA SER A 106 2.56 14.71 3.22
C SER A 106 1.49 13.72 2.79
N SER A 107 0.24 14.12 2.87
CA SER A 107 -0.89 13.28 2.45
C SER A 107 -0.87 13.05 0.94
N TYR A 108 -0.66 14.11 0.14
CA TYR A 108 -0.48 13.97 -1.31
C TYR A 108 0.66 13.01 -1.66
N LYS A 109 1.81 13.11 -0.97
CA LYS A 109 2.93 12.19 -1.15
C LYS A 109 2.55 10.74 -0.85
N ILE A 110 1.81 10.50 0.23
CA ILE A 110 1.33 9.15 0.58
C ILE A 110 0.36 8.63 -0.47
N GLY A 111 -0.64 9.43 -0.88
CA GLY A 111 -1.59 9.04 -1.92
C GLY A 111 -0.90 8.68 -3.23
N LYS A 112 0.09 9.49 -3.66
CA LYS A 112 0.91 9.20 -4.84
C LYS A 112 1.71 7.90 -4.68
N ALA A 113 2.36 7.70 -3.54
CA ALA A 113 3.13 6.49 -3.26
C ALA A 113 2.27 5.22 -3.29
N VAL A 114 1.04 5.27 -2.75
CA VAL A 114 0.08 4.15 -2.80
C VAL A 114 -0.27 3.82 -4.25
N SER A 115 -0.63 4.82 -5.07
CA SER A 115 -0.99 4.61 -6.47
C SER A 115 0.16 4.07 -7.32
N GLU A 116 1.37 4.60 -7.14
CA GLU A 116 2.57 4.11 -7.84
C GLU A 116 2.89 2.66 -7.43
N LYS A 117 2.74 2.34 -6.14
CA LYS A 117 3.04 1.00 -5.64
C LYS A 117 2.01 -0.03 -6.10
N LEU A 118 0.72 0.33 -6.22
CA LEU A 118 -0.30 -0.52 -6.83
C LEU A 118 0.09 -0.98 -8.23
N VAL A 119 0.49 -0.04 -9.09
CA VAL A 119 0.95 -0.38 -10.46
C VAL A 119 2.17 -1.31 -10.43
N ALA A 120 3.10 -1.08 -9.50
CA ALA A 120 4.29 -1.92 -9.36
C ALA A 120 3.95 -3.35 -8.89
N VAL A 121 3.05 -3.51 -7.91
CA VAL A 121 2.61 -4.82 -7.39
C VAL A 121 1.89 -5.60 -8.49
N SER A 122 0.93 -4.98 -9.17
CA SER A 122 0.25 -5.59 -10.32
C SER A 122 1.23 -6.03 -11.41
N GLY A 123 2.25 -5.23 -11.69
CA GLY A 123 3.33 -5.59 -12.61
C GLY A 123 4.13 -6.83 -12.18
N GLN A 124 4.41 -6.99 -10.88
CA GLN A 124 5.10 -8.18 -10.37
C GLN A 124 4.24 -9.44 -10.40
N ILE A 125 2.93 -9.32 -10.15
CA ILE A 125 1.98 -10.43 -10.31
C ILE A 125 2.04 -10.95 -11.74
N GLY A 126 1.99 -10.05 -12.73
CA GLY A 126 2.08 -10.42 -14.15
C GLY A 126 3.40 -11.13 -14.52
N LYS A 127 4.52 -10.79 -13.86
CA LYS A 127 5.82 -11.43 -14.07
C LYS A 127 5.97 -12.79 -13.39
N GLY A 128 5.24 -13.05 -12.30
CA GLY A 128 5.42 -14.25 -11.48
C GLY A 128 4.92 -15.55 -12.11
N HIS A 129 4.38 -15.49 -13.32
CA HIS A 129 3.96 -16.67 -14.09
C HIS A 129 5.15 -17.30 -14.83
N PHE A 130 6.00 -18.01 -14.08
CA PHE A 130 7.13 -18.75 -14.66
C PHE A 130 6.72 -20.17 -15.03
N ASP A 131 6.96 -20.55 -16.29
CA ASP A 131 6.95 -21.95 -16.70
C ASP A 131 8.14 -22.67 -16.06
N VAL A 132 7.86 -23.77 -15.37
CA VAL A 132 8.90 -24.65 -14.81
C VAL A 132 9.53 -25.42 -15.98
N VAL A 133 10.40 -24.75 -16.73
CA VAL A 133 11.27 -25.42 -17.72
C VAL A 133 12.67 -25.46 -17.13
N PRO A 134 13.07 -26.59 -16.52
CA PRO A 134 14.39 -26.72 -15.91
C PRO A 134 15.49 -26.57 -16.96
N ARG A 135 16.62 -26.01 -16.55
CA ARG A 135 17.88 -26.10 -17.30
C ARG A 135 18.70 -27.22 -16.67
N CYS A 136 19.06 -28.21 -17.48
CA CYS A 136 20.03 -29.26 -17.14
C CYS A 136 21.43 -28.66 -17.00
#